data_AF-A0ABD5VZ13-F1
#
_entry.id   AF-A0ABD5VZ13-F1
#
_cell.length_a   1.000
_cell.length_b   1.000
_cell.length_c   1.000
_cell.angle_alpha   90.00
_cell.angle_beta   90.00
_cell.angle_gamma   90.00
#
_symmetry.space_group_name_H-M   'P 1'
#
loop_
_entity.id
_entity.type
_entity.pdbx_description
1 polymer ?
#
loop_
_entity_poly.entity_id
_entity_poly.type
_entity_poly.pdbx_seq_one_letter_code
_entity_poly.pdbx_strand_id
1 'polypeptide(L)' 'MTIEARRYEGQGVTQIVMTACPFCGYEFSKNEHRWRHFLNDHTVDDVPALRSGGGR' A
#
# COMPACT_ATOMS: atom_id res chain seq x y z
N MET A 1 4.65 -11.83 0.81
CA MET A 1 5.46 -10.63 0.51
C MET A 1 4.54 -9.57 -0.06
N THR A 2 4.61 -8.33 0.42
CA THR A 2 3.61 -7.27 0.15
C THR A 2 3.98 -6.38 -1.04
N ILE A 3 5.25 -6.42 -1.48
CA ILE A 3 5.81 -5.56 -2.53
C ILE A 3 6.51 -6.43 -3.56
N GLU A 4 6.30 -6.14 -4.85
CA GLU A 4 6.90 -6.82 -5.99
C GLU A 4 7.56 -5.83 -6.95
N ALA A 5 8.65 -6.26 -7.59
CA ALA A 5 9.31 -5.54 -8.67
C ALA A 5 8.84 -6.09 -10.02
N ARG A 6 8.07 -5.31 -10.78
CA ARG A 6 7.63 -5.64 -12.14
C ARG A 6 8.55 -4.99 -13.15
N ARG A 7 9.21 -5.81 -13.96
CA ARG A 7 10.05 -5.34 -15.06
C ARG A 7 9.22 -5.36 -16.34
N TYR A 8 9.12 -4.21 -17.01
CA TYR A 8 8.50 -4.14 -18.33
C TYR A 8 9.59 -4.27 -19.39
N GLU A 9 9.51 -5.33 -20.19
CA GLU A 9 10.45 -5.55 -21.30
C GLU A 9 10.38 -4.37 -22.28
N GLY A 10 11.54 -3.85 -22.67
CA GLY A 10 11.67 -2.71 -23.59
C GLY A 10 11.52 -1.31 -22.97
N GLN A 11 11.05 -1.18 -21.73
CA GLN A 11 10.87 0.14 -21.10
C GLN A 11 12.03 0.57 -20.19
N GLY A 12 12.95 -0.34 -19.84
CA GLY A 12 14.11 -0.04 -18.98
C GLY A 12 13.76 0.32 -17.52
N VAL A 13 12.47 0.43 -17.18
CA VAL A 13 11.97 0.80 -15.85
C VAL A 13 11.46 -0.44 -15.13
N THR A 14 11.89 -0.61 -13.88
CA THR A 14 11.32 -1.56 -12.92
C THR A 14 10.28 -0.82 -12.08
N GLN A 15 9.02 -1.22 -12.18
CA GLN A 15 7.95 -0.69 -11.36
C GLN A 15 7.86 -1.48 -10.05
N ILE A 16 8.04 -0.81 -8.93
CA ILE A 16 7.77 -1.39 -7.62
C ILE A 16 6.27 -1.24 -7.34
N VAL A 17 5.58 -2.36 -7.13
CA VAL A 17 4.12 -2.40 -6.89
C VAL A 17 3.80 -3.12 -5.60
N MET A 18 2.79 -2.63 -4.88
CA MET A 18 2.25 -3.34 -3.72
C MET A 18 1.20 -4.36 -4.19
N THR A 19 1.37 -5.62 -3.82
CA THR A 19 0.42 -6.70 -4.14
C THR A 19 -0.55 -7.00 -3.01
N ALA A 20 -0.22 -6.61 -1.78
CA ALA A 20 -1.14 -6.69 -0.66
C ALA A 20 -1.07 -5.43 0.20
N CYS A 21 -2.07 -5.23 1.06
CA CYS A 21 -2.05 -4.18 2.07
C CYS A 21 -1.12 -4.58 3.23
N PRO A 22 -0.16 -3.72 3.63
CA PRO A 22 0.75 -4.03 4.73
C PRO A 22 0.08 -4.02 6.11
N PHE A 23 -1.13 -3.45 6.23
CA PHE A 23 -1.83 -3.29 7.50
C PHE A 23 -2.83 -4.42 7.78
N CYS A 24 -3.59 -4.84 6.76
CA CYS A 24 -4.64 -5.88 6.91
C CYS A 24 -4.44 -7.13 6.05
N GLY A 25 -3.43 -7.16 5.17
CA GLY A 25 -3.18 -8.30 4.29
C GLY A 25 -4.12 -8.41 3.08
N TYR A 26 -4.97 -7.42 2.82
CA TYR A 26 -5.86 -7.40 1.64
C TYR A 26 -5.06 -7.49 0.33
N GLU A 27 -5.38 -8.43 -0.54
CA GLU A 27 -4.70 -8.60 -1.83
C GLU A 27 -5.26 -7.65 -2.89
N PHE A 28 -4.39 -6.84 -3.50
CA PHE A 28 -4.78 -5.85 -4.50
C PHE A 28 -4.85 -6.47 -5.90
N SER A 29 -5.91 -6.11 -6.63
CA SER A 29 -5.98 -6.40 -8.06
C SER A 29 -5.00 -5.53 -8.87
N LYS A 30 -4.58 -6.03 -10.05
CA LYS A 30 -3.55 -5.38 -10.89
C LYS A 30 -3.82 -3.90 -11.19
N ASN A 31 -5.09 -3.54 -11.43
CA ASN A 31 -5.53 -2.19 -11.80
C ASN A 31 -6.31 -1.50 -10.66
N GLU A 32 -6.19 -1.99 -9.43
CA GLU A 32 -6.93 -1.44 -8.32
C GLU A 32 -6.30 -0.16 -7.76
N HIS A 33 -7.16 0.80 -7.47
CA HIS A 33 -6.80 2.04 -6.80
C HIS A 33 -6.54 1.80 -5.31
N ARG A 34 -5.30 1.43 -4.98
CA ARG A 34 -4.84 1.14 -3.61
C ARG A 34 -5.16 2.26 -2.62
N TRP A 35 -5.09 3.52 -3.06
CA TRP A 35 -5.44 4.69 -2.24
C TRP A 35 -6.89 4.63 -1.72
N ARG A 36 -7.82 4.05 -2.49
CA ARG A 36 -9.22 3.95 -2.10
C ARG A 36 -9.41 2.96 -0.95
N HIS A 37 -8.70 1.84 -0.98
CA HIS A 37 -8.65 0.89 0.14
C HIS A 37 -8.09 1.55 1.40
N PHE A 38 -6.97 2.27 1.29
CA PHE A 38 -6.40 3.00 2.43
C PHE A 38 -7.34 4.06 3.02
N LEU A 39 -8.17 4.70 2.20
CA LEU A 39 -9.08 5.73 2.68
C LEU A 39 -10.36 5.15 3.32
N ASN A 40 -10.84 4.01 2.80
CA ASN A 40 -12.14 3.46 3.18
C ASN A 40 -12.03 2.41 4.29
N ASP A 41 -10.96 1.60 4.27
CA ASP A 41 -10.82 0.43 5.13
C ASP A 41 -9.79 0.62 6.24
N HIS A 42 -9.08 1.75 6.24
CA HIS A 42 -8.06 2.07 7.25
C HIS A 42 -8.31 3.41 7.94
N THR A 43 -7.95 3.47 9.22
CA THR A 43 -7.99 4.67 10.04
C THR A 43 -6.61 5.00 10.60
N VAL A 44 -6.51 6.10 11.35
CA VAL A 44 -5.27 6.48 12.05
C VAL A 44 -4.81 5.42 13.05
N ASP A 45 -5.71 4.55 13.52
CA ASP A 45 -5.36 3.47 14.46
C ASP A 45 -4.51 2.37 13.82
N ASP A 46 -4.64 2.19 12.50
CA ASP A 46 -3.84 1.25 11.70
C ASP A 46 -2.43 1.76 11.43
N VAL A 47 -2.14 3.02 11.77
CA VAL A 47 -0.82 3.64 11.60
C VAL A 47 -0.24 3.97 12.97
N PRO A 48 0.51 3.04 13.60
CA PRO A 48 1.07 3.23 14.94
C PRO A 48 1.93 4.50 15.08
N ALA A 49 2.59 4.93 14.00
CA ALA A 49 3.38 6.16 13.98
C ALA A 49 2.53 7.45 14.14
N LEU A 50 1.25 7.42 13.76
CA LEU A 50 0.33 8.56 13.88
C LEU A 50 -0.43 8.56 15.21
N ARG A 51 -0.51 7.41 15.91
CA ARG A 51 -1.13 7.31 17.24
C ARG A 51 -0.42 8.16 18.31
N SER A 52 0.85 8.51 18.13
CA SER A 52 1.63 9.28 19.12
C SER A 52 1.65 10.80 18.90
N GLY A 53 0.90 11.33 17.92
CA GLY A 53 0.91 12.76 17.56
C GLY A 53 -0.11 13.65 18.27
N GLY A 54 -0.66 13.23 19.41
CA GLY A 54 -1.70 13.95 20.15
C GLY A 54 -1.20 14.59 21.45
N GLY A 55 -0.11 15.35 21.42
CA GLY A 55 0.37 16.14 22.55
C GLY A 55 0.19 17.62 22.29
N ARG A 56 -0.78 18.24 22.97
CA ARG A 56 -0.86 19.71 23.11
C ARG A 56 0.30 20.22 23.97
#